data_AF-A0A4V3HET2-F1
#
_entry.id   AF-A0A4V3HET2-F1
#
_cell.length_a   1.000
_cell.length_b   1.000
_cell.length_c   1.000
_cell.angle_alpha   90.00
_cell.angle_beta   90.00
_cell.angle_gamma   90.00
#
_symmetry.space_group_name_H-M   'P 1'
#
loop_
_entity.id
_entity.type
_entity.pdbx_description
1 polymer ?
#
loop_
_entity_poly.entity_id
_entity_poly.type
_entity_poly.pdbx_seq_one_letter_code
_entity_poly.pdbx_strand_id
1 'polypeptide(L)'
;MKFVYWVIAGIIIIGGCWWLFNWLRRSDKPSDDYFTLLEKLQTHPDDDALRQQIYAVGRKFYKNRMSGIDDAIKMDVELALRGELQMPVDDKY
;
A
#
# COMPACT_ATOMS: atom_id res chain seq x y z
N MET A 1 29.96 19.25 29.11
CA MET A 1 28.54 19.67 28.92
C MET A 1 28.11 19.80 27.45
N LYS A 2 28.90 20.39 26.53
CA LYS A 2 28.53 20.48 25.10
C LYS A 2 28.47 19.13 24.38
N PHE A 3 29.43 18.23 24.60
CA PHE A 3 29.51 16.94 23.89
C PHE A 3 28.29 16.02 24.14
N VAL A 4 27.79 16.00 25.37
CA VAL A 4 26.60 15.22 25.75
C VAL A 4 25.35 15.70 24.99
N TYR A 5 25.24 17.00 24.75
CA TYR A 5 24.12 17.60 24.02
C TYR A 5 24.11 17.17 22.55
N TRP A 6 25.30 17.07 21.93
CA TRP A 6 25.43 16.59 20.55
C TRP A 6 25.06 15.11 20.41
N VAL A 7 25.42 14.28 21.39
CA VAL A 7 25.06 12.86 21.40
C VAL A 7 23.54 12.68 21.55
N ILE A 8 22.91 13.41 22.47
CA ILE A 8 21.45 13.35 22.68
C ILE A 8 20.71 13.86 21.43
N ALA A 9 21.16 14.98 20.84
CA ALA A 9 20.58 15.51 19.61
C ALA A 9 20.70 14.51 18.45
N GLY A 10 21.85 13.86 18.29
CA GLY A 10 22.04 12.82 17.27
C GLY A 10 21.09 11.64 17.44
N ILE A 11 20.89 11.16 18.68
CA ILE A 11 19.97 10.06 18.97
C ILE A 11 18.53 10.43 18.66
N ILE A 12 18.10 11.66 18.97
CA ILE A 12 16.73 12.12 18.68
C ILE A 12 16.51 12.24 17.18
N ILE A 13 17.47 12.77 16.43
CA ILE A 13 17.38 12.89 14.96
C ILE A 13 17.31 11.50 14.32
N ILE A 14 18.21 10.59 14.70
CA ILE A 14 18.23 9.21 14.17
C ILE A 14 16.95 8.47 14.55
N GLY A 15 16.50 8.57 15.80
CA GLY A 15 15.25 7.97 16.26
C GLY A 15 14.03 8.53 15.53
N GLY A 16 13.98 9.84 15.31
CA GLY A 16 12.92 10.51 14.55
C GLY A 16 12.89 10.08 13.08
N CYS A 17 14.05 10.02 12.41
CA CYS A 17 14.16 9.51 11.05
C CYS A 17 13.75 8.04 10.95
N TRP A 18 14.14 7.20 11.91
CA TRP A 18 13.79 5.78 11.89
C TRP A 18 12.30 5.56 12.15
N TRP A 19 11.70 6.35 13.04
CA TRP A 19 10.27 6.34 13.28
C TRP A 19 9.48 6.79 12.05
N LEU A 20 9.90 7.89 11.40
CA LEU A 20 9.28 8.39 10.17
C LEU A 20 9.38 7.37 9.03
N PHE A 21 10.55 6.75 8.85
CA PHE A 21 10.78 5.71 7.84
C PHE A 21 9.89 4.48 8.07
N ASN A 22 9.78 4.03 9.32
CA ASN A 22 8.91 2.89 9.66
C ASN A 22 7.42 3.24 9.53
N TRP A 23 7.04 4.51 9.78
CA TRP A 23 5.68 5.00 9.61
C TRP A 23 5.26 5.09 8.14
N LEU A 24 6.16 5.58 7.27
CA LEU A 24 5.99 5.58 5.81
C LEU A 24 5.85 4.13 5.29
N ARG A 25 6.81 3.25 5.63
CA ARG A 25 6.79 1.84 5.21
C ARG A 25 5.54 1.08 5.68
N ARG A 26 4.93 1.47 6.80
CA ARG A 26 3.68 0.87 7.28
C ARG A 26 2.46 1.34 6.50
N SER A 27 2.54 2.53 5.90
CA SER A 27 1.49 3.11 5.05
C SER A 27 1.49 2.53 3.64
N ASP A 28 2.64 2.05 3.13
CA ASP A 28 2.78 1.49 1.78
C ASP A 28 2.42 0.00 1.66
N LYS A 29 2.49 -0.77 2.76
CA LYS A 29 2.11 -2.19 2.80
C LYS A 29 0.72 -2.54 2.23
N PRO A 30 -0.37 -1.80 2.55
CA PRO A 30 -1.69 -2.13 2.02
C PRO A 30 -1.84 -1.89 0.52
N SER A 31 -1.02 -1.01 -0.09
CA SER A 31 -0.96 -0.83 -1.55
C SER A 31 -0.37 -2.07 -2.21
N ASP A 32 0.80 -2.49 -1.76
CA ASP A 32 1.54 -3.61 -2.36
C ASP A 32 0.72 -4.91 -2.31
N ASP A 33 0.08 -5.19 -1.16
CA ASP A 33 -0.80 -6.36 -1.01
C ASP A 33 -2.02 -6.28 -1.95
N TYR A 34 -2.62 -5.10 -2.14
CA TYR A 34 -3.78 -4.93 -3.01
C TYR A 34 -3.45 -5.19 -4.49
N PHE A 35 -2.38 -4.59 -5.01
CA PHE A 35 -1.97 -4.77 -6.40
C PHE A 35 -1.47 -6.19 -6.67
N THR A 36 -0.76 -6.80 -5.72
CA THR A 36 -0.36 -8.21 -5.81
C THR A 36 -1.57 -9.15 -5.90
N LEU A 37 -2.65 -8.84 -5.17
CA LEU A 37 -3.88 -9.63 -5.26
C LEU A 37 -4.62 -9.42 -6.60
N LEU A 38 -4.63 -8.19 -7.13
CA LEU A 38 -5.19 -7.91 -8.45
C LEU A 38 -4.41 -8.61 -9.58
N GLU A 39 -3.08 -8.68 -9.48
CA GLU A 39 -2.24 -9.44 -10.42
C GLU A 39 -2.57 -10.94 -10.38
N LYS A 40 -2.70 -11.51 -9.18
CA LYS A 40 -3.13 -12.91 -9.00
C LYS A 40 -4.52 -13.15 -9.60
N LEU A 41 -5.41 -12.17 -9.55
CA LEU A 41 -6.75 -12.28 -10.13
C LEU A 41 -6.72 -12.38 -11.65
N GLN A 42 -5.75 -11.75 -12.31
CA GLN A 42 -5.56 -11.92 -13.76
C GLN A 42 -5.23 -13.37 -14.12
N THR A 43 -4.47 -14.05 -13.26
CA THR A 43 -4.06 -15.45 -13.45
C THR A 43 -5.16 -16.43 -13.03
N HIS A 44 -5.99 -16.05 -12.04
CA HIS A 44 -7.09 -16.85 -11.50
C HIS A 44 -8.39 -16.04 -11.45
N PRO A 45 -9.03 -15.78 -12.60
CA PRO A 45 -10.19 -14.88 -12.69
C PRO A 45 -11.46 -15.39 -11.98
N ASP A 46 -11.57 -16.71 -11.82
CA ASP A 46 -12.73 -17.38 -11.22
C ASP A 46 -12.57 -17.65 -9.71
N ASP A 47 -11.50 -17.16 -9.07
CA ASP A 47 -11.30 -17.36 -7.63
C ASP A 47 -12.11 -16.34 -6.80
N ASP A 48 -13.28 -16.77 -6.34
CA ASP A 48 -14.16 -15.96 -5.48
C ASP A 48 -13.52 -15.61 -4.12
N ALA A 49 -12.65 -16.48 -3.58
CA ALA A 49 -11.95 -16.19 -2.33
C ALA A 49 -10.92 -15.08 -2.53
N LEU A 50 -10.26 -15.05 -3.69
CA LEU A 50 -9.34 -14.00 -4.07
C LEU A 50 -10.07 -12.66 -4.27
N ARG A 51 -11.24 -12.66 -4.93
CA ARG A 51 -12.09 -11.47 -5.07
C ARG A 51 -12.47 -10.89 -3.70
N GLN A 52 -12.90 -11.72 -2.76
CA GLN A 52 -13.24 -11.24 -1.41
C GLN A 52 -12.04 -10.63 -0.69
N GLN A 53 -10.84 -11.19 -0.85
CA GLN A 53 -9.62 -10.60 -0.30
C GLN A 53 -9.31 -9.24 -0.93
N ILE A 54 -9.45 -9.10 -2.26
CA ILE A 54 -9.25 -7.84 -2.98
C ILE A 54 -10.20 -6.77 -2.44
N TYR A 55 -11.48 -7.08 -2.24
CA TYR A 55 -12.43 -6.14 -1.63
C TYR A 55 -12.07 -5.79 -0.19
N ALA A 56 -11.63 -6.76 0.62
CA ALA A 56 -11.26 -6.51 2.01
C ALA A 56 -10.00 -5.63 2.14
N VAL A 57 -8.99 -5.86 1.30
CA VAL A 57 -7.73 -5.09 1.29
C VAL A 57 -7.93 -3.75 0.59
N GLY A 58 -8.63 -3.73 -0.55
CA GLY A 58 -8.98 -2.51 -1.28
C GLY A 58 -9.79 -1.54 -0.44
N ARG A 59 -10.72 -2.05 0.40
CA ARG A 59 -11.45 -1.20 1.35
C ARG A 59 -10.53 -0.53 2.36
N LYS A 60 -9.49 -1.22 2.84
CA LYS A 60 -8.49 -0.63 3.73
C LYS A 60 -7.60 0.38 3.01
N PHE A 61 -7.24 0.09 1.76
CA PHE A 61 -6.43 0.97 0.91
C PHE A 61 -7.15 2.30 0.61
N TYR A 62 -8.41 2.24 0.17
CA TYR A 62 -9.18 3.42 -0.20
C TYR A 62 -9.88 4.13 0.98
N LYS A 63 -9.93 3.52 2.18
CA LYS A 63 -10.66 4.04 3.37
C LYS A 63 -10.39 5.51 3.67
N ASN A 64 -9.16 5.96 3.48
CA ASN A 64 -8.72 7.33 3.78
C ASN A 64 -8.44 8.17 2.51
N ARG A 65 -8.65 7.61 1.30
CA ARG A 65 -8.31 8.26 0.03
C ARG A 65 -9.53 8.79 -0.72
N MET A 66 -10.70 8.14 -0.64
CA MET A 66 -11.85 8.51 -1.48
C MET A 66 -13.20 8.01 -0.95
N SER A 67 -14.30 8.70 -1.32
CA SER A 67 -15.68 8.22 -1.20
C SER A 67 -16.10 7.46 -2.46
N GLY A 68 -16.77 6.31 -2.33
CA GLY A 68 -17.10 5.43 -3.48
C GLY A 68 -16.11 4.27 -3.65
N ILE A 69 -15.71 3.69 -2.52
CA ILE A 69 -14.63 2.69 -2.44
C ILE A 69 -14.95 1.41 -3.23
N ASP A 70 -16.17 0.88 -3.10
CA ASP A 70 -16.54 -0.37 -3.76
C ASP A 70 -16.59 -0.22 -5.30
N ASP A 71 -16.95 0.96 -5.81
CA ASP A 71 -16.94 1.25 -7.26
C ASP A 71 -15.50 1.35 -7.80
N ALA A 72 -14.59 1.99 -7.05
CA ALA A 72 -13.17 2.05 -7.40
C ALA A 72 -12.54 0.64 -7.45
N ILE A 73 -12.79 -0.18 -6.44
CA ILE A 73 -12.30 -1.57 -6.40
C ILE A 73 -12.89 -2.39 -7.54
N LYS A 74 -14.18 -2.21 -7.84
CA LYS A 74 -14.84 -2.90 -8.95
C LYS A 74 -14.20 -2.54 -10.29
N MET A 75 -13.91 -1.26 -10.50
CA MET A 75 -13.22 -0.78 -11.70
C MET A 75 -11.80 -1.37 -11.81
N ASP A 76 -11.03 -1.40 -10.73
CA ASP A 76 -9.69 -2.02 -10.71
C ASP A 76 -9.76 -3.52 -11.02
N VAL A 77 -10.76 -4.23 -10.47
CA VAL A 77 -11.00 -5.65 -10.76
C VAL A 77 -11.37 -5.87 -12.22
N GLU A 78 -12.24 -5.06 -12.79
CA GLU A 78 -12.61 -5.15 -14.22
C GLU A 78 -11.41 -4.85 -15.13
N LEU A 79 -10.58 -3.87 -14.79
CA LEU A 79 -9.35 -3.56 -15.51
C LEU A 79 -8.33 -4.70 -15.41
N ALA A 80 -8.16 -5.30 -14.24
CA ALA A 80 -7.30 -6.47 -14.05
C ALA A 80 -7.75 -7.66 -14.89
N LEU A 81 -9.05 -7.97 -14.92
CA LEU A 81 -9.59 -9.05 -15.73
C LEU A 81 -9.43 -8.82 -17.24
N ARG A 82 -9.35 -7.56 -17.68
CA ARG A 82 -9.06 -7.19 -19.07
C ARG A 82 -7.56 -7.15 -19.40
N GLY A 83 -6.68 -7.32 -18.41
CA GLY A 83 -5.24 -7.13 -18.56
C GLY A 83 -4.83 -5.66 -18.74
N GLU A 84 -5.73 -4.72 -18.46
CA GLU A 84 -5.56 -3.28 -18.62
C GLU A 84 -5.27 -2.56 -17.28
N LEU A 85 -4.99 -3.33 -16.22
CA LEU A 85 -4.65 -2.77 -14.92
C LEU A 85 -3.36 -1.94 -15.03
N GLN A 86 -3.50 -0.62 -15.00
CA GLN A 86 -2.37 0.27 -14.76
C GLN A 86 -1.96 0.10 -13.31
N MET A 87 -1.02 -0.81 -13.07
CA MET A 87 -0.29 -0.83 -11.81
C MET A 87 0.38 0.54 -11.65
N PRO A 88 0.33 1.17 -10.47
CA PRO A 88 1.20 2.31 -10.21
C PRO A 88 2.62 1.82 -10.53
N VAL A 89 3.26 2.46 -11.50
CA VAL A 89 4.62 2.13 -11.90
C VAL A 89 5.43 2.21 -10.62
N ASP A 90 5.93 1.06 -10.19
CA ASP A 90 6.82 0.92 -9.06
C ASP A 90 8.09 1.67 -9.48
N ASP A 91 8.14 2.98 -9.21
CA ASP A 91 9.37 3.78 -9.20
C ASP A 91 10.20 3.29 -8.00
N LYS A 92 10.61 2.02 -8.05
CA LYS A 92 11.70 1.46 -7.28
C LYS A 92 13.00 1.93 -7.91
N TYR A 93 13.27 3.23 -7.76
CA TYR A 93 14.62 3.80 -7.86
C TYR A 93 14.77 5.00 -6.93
#